data_AF-A0A1B6G222-F1
#
_entry.id   AF-A0A1B6G222-F1
#
_cell.length_a   1.000
_cell.length_b   1.000
_cell.length_c   1.000
_cell.angle_alpha   90.00
_cell.angle_beta   90.00
_cell.angle_gamma   90.00
#
_symmetry.space_group_name_H-M   'P 1'
#
loop_
_entity.id
_entity.type
_entity.pdbx_description
1 polymer ?
#
loop_
_entity_poly.entity_id
_entity_poly.type
_entity_poly.pdbx_seq_one_letter_code
_entity_poly.pdbx_strand_id
1 'polypeptide(L)'
;MEEDLTAQLDDVQLNSDDESGPAAHKNLLGAVTKLYQKKRVGAVSRKEPSLEVSEFHLSRQHNGHNERIRVAELARSLNGRASYAQISHKLKTAQKRAKTLPKPLEQIHADKITRVAGYEHAKQQLNRWDAVVYQQRVAEQLTFPLRSDTVTIHQNTDIAKMFRKPTELELELSKLLKEPKPVTQEEENQENKDEAKEEDYPMSLAEVREKRKMMARLRAQQSYKQAKAMRHGKIKSKKFHQIQRRARVKQQLKEFEELQQKDPEAALKKLEELEKTRAQERVTLRHRSTGQWAKNLAVRAKYDKDARIALAEQLAKSRELTVKLANNKESESEKEEEEEEEEEPPQQQQIEEDNLNNEWLVKQSKEMVDFVSGYRKYWEAKVKEQENKAGSEAVVTENNL
;
A
#
# COMPACT_ATOMS: atom_id res chain seq x y z
N MET A 1 4.44 -59.92 -11.51
CA MET A 1 5.05 -61.25 -11.33
C MET A 1 4.89 -61.97 -12.67
N GLU A 2 5.62 -61.46 -13.66
CA GLU A 2 5.69 -61.99 -15.03
C GLU A 2 7.17 -62.25 -15.36
N GLU A 3 7.86 -62.89 -14.43
CA GLU A 3 9.24 -63.35 -14.60
C GLU A 3 9.32 -64.67 -13.85
N ASP A 4 8.87 -65.76 -14.49
CA ASP A 4 9.16 -67.15 -14.06
C ASP A 4 8.78 -68.20 -15.14
N LEU A 5 8.57 -67.78 -16.40
CA LEU A 5 8.10 -68.66 -17.48
C LEU A 5 9.17 -69.01 -18.54
N THR A 6 10.44 -68.71 -18.31
CA THR A 6 11.52 -68.89 -19.31
C THR A 6 12.72 -69.70 -18.81
N ALA A 7 12.50 -70.65 -17.90
CA ALA A 7 13.57 -71.51 -17.41
C ALA A 7 13.07 -72.94 -17.14
N GLN A 8 12.58 -73.63 -18.17
CA GLN A 8 12.34 -75.09 -18.11
C GLN A 8 12.13 -75.74 -19.49
N LEU A 9 12.85 -75.27 -20.50
CA LEU A 9 13.01 -75.96 -21.79
C LEU A 9 14.50 -75.99 -22.11
N ASP A 10 15.18 -77.03 -21.64
CA ASP A 10 16.41 -77.59 -22.22
C ASP A 10 16.89 -78.73 -21.33
N ASP A 11 16.46 -79.96 -21.65
CA ASP A 11 17.31 -81.16 -21.69
C ASP A 11 16.43 -82.37 -22.08
N VAL A 12 16.28 -82.59 -23.39
CA VAL A 12 15.83 -83.88 -23.93
C VAL A 12 17.07 -84.57 -24.48
N GLN A 13 17.78 -85.26 -23.61
CA GLN A 13 18.76 -86.27 -24.03
C GLN A 13 18.02 -87.46 -24.61
N LEU A 14 18.07 -87.59 -25.93
CA LEU A 14 17.80 -88.81 -26.67
C LEU A 14 18.86 -89.85 -26.32
N ASN A 15 18.57 -90.69 -25.33
CA ASN A 15 19.21 -92.00 -25.23
C ASN A 15 18.25 -93.04 -25.80
N SER A 16 18.59 -93.49 -27.01
CA SER A 16 18.15 -94.77 -27.55
C SER A 16 18.86 -95.87 -26.78
N ASP A 17 18.12 -96.62 -25.96
CA ASP A 17 18.49 -98.01 -25.70
C ASP A 17 17.25 -98.82 -25.32
N ASP A 18 17.13 -99.97 -25.97
CA ASP A 18 16.03 -100.92 -25.86
C ASP A 18 16.04 -101.60 -24.48
N GLU A 19 15.25 -101.11 -23.53
CA GLU A 19 14.85 -101.94 -22.40
C GLU A 19 13.43 -101.58 -21.92
N SER A 20 12.42 -102.15 -22.59
CA SER A 20 11.05 -102.20 -22.08
C SER A 20 10.97 -103.12 -20.87
N GLY A 21 11.51 -102.66 -19.75
CA GLY A 21 11.43 -103.36 -18.47
C GLY A 21 9.98 -103.45 -17.96
N PRO A 22 9.62 -104.50 -17.19
CA PRO A 22 8.28 -104.69 -16.64
C PRO A 22 7.84 -103.54 -15.72
N ALA A 23 8.79 -102.75 -15.21
CA ALA A 23 8.53 -101.55 -14.41
C ALA A 23 7.94 -100.39 -15.23
N ALA A 24 8.45 -100.16 -16.45
CA ALA A 24 7.93 -99.12 -17.34
C ALA A 24 6.50 -99.45 -17.79
N HIS A 25 6.24 -100.72 -18.10
CA HIS A 25 4.90 -101.21 -18.44
C HIS A 25 3.92 -101.09 -17.26
N LYS A 26 4.34 -101.41 -16.03
CA LYS A 26 3.51 -101.21 -14.82
C LYS A 26 3.21 -99.74 -14.55
N ASN A 27 4.17 -98.85 -14.77
CA ASN A 27 3.97 -97.41 -14.63
C ASN A 27 2.99 -96.86 -15.67
N LEU A 28 3.09 -97.34 -16.91
CA LEU A 28 2.15 -96.99 -17.99
C LEU A 28 0.73 -97.49 -17.67
N LEU A 29 0.58 -98.75 -17.25
CA LEU A 29 -0.74 -99.28 -16.83
C LEU A 29 -1.29 -98.54 -15.61
N GLY A 30 -0.44 -98.14 -14.66
CA GLY A 30 -0.79 -97.27 -13.54
C GLY A 30 -1.27 -95.88 -13.97
N ALA A 31 -0.67 -95.30 -15.01
CA ALA A 31 -1.09 -94.02 -15.58
C ALA A 31 -2.43 -94.14 -16.32
N VAL A 32 -2.60 -95.20 -17.13
CA VAL A 32 -3.83 -95.46 -17.89
C VAL A 32 -5.01 -95.77 -16.96
N THR A 33 -4.79 -96.54 -15.88
CA THR A 33 -5.83 -96.81 -14.87
C THR A 33 -6.22 -95.56 -14.08
N LYS A 34 -5.28 -94.66 -13.76
CA LYS A 34 -5.58 -93.35 -13.15
C LYS A 34 -6.40 -92.42 -14.06
N LEU A 35 -6.23 -92.52 -15.39
CA LEU A 35 -7.04 -91.78 -16.36
C LEU A 35 -8.48 -92.32 -16.45
N TYR A 36 -8.67 -93.62 -16.27
CA TYR A 36 -9.99 -94.26 -16.35
C TYR A 36 -10.80 -94.18 -15.04
N GLN A 37 -10.16 -93.83 -13.92
CA GLN A 37 -10.86 -93.55 -12.66
C GLN A 37 -11.60 -92.22 -12.76
N LYS A 38 -12.89 -92.29 -13.07
CA LYS A 38 -13.82 -91.16 -13.07
C LYS A 38 -13.91 -90.57 -11.65
N LYS A 39 -13.10 -89.55 -11.34
CA LYS A 39 -13.17 -88.81 -10.08
C LYS A 39 -14.56 -88.18 -9.97
N ARG A 40 -15.43 -88.73 -9.11
CA ARG A 40 -16.64 -88.03 -8.69
C ARG A 40 -16.23 -86.92 -7.72
N VAL A 41 -16.05 -85.72 -8.25
CA VAL A 41 -16.02 -84.50 -7.43
C VAL A 41 -17.45 -84.31 -6.90
N GLY A 42 -17.64 -84.45 -5.59
CA GLY A 42 -18.90 -84.09 -4.94
C GLY A 42 -19.17 -82.59 -5.16
N ALA A 43 -20.44 -82.20 -5.25
CA ALA A 43 -20.80 -80.80 -5.43
C ALA A 43 -20.37 -79.97 -4.20
N VAL A 44 -19.33 -79.14 -4.33
CA VAL A 44 -19.10 -78.05 -3.39
C VAL A 44 -19.98 -76.89 -3.82
N SER A 45 -21.10 -76.69 -3.12
CA SER A 45 -21.94 -75.50 -3.28
C SER A 45 -22.82 -75.26 -2.05
N ARG A 46 -22.44 -74.24 -1.26
CA ARG A 46 -23.41 -73.21 -0.86
C ARG A 46 -23.01 -71.94 -1.59
N LYS A 47 -23.62 -71.71 -2.75
CA LYS A 47 -23.59 -70.45 -3.48
C LYS A 47 -24.80 -69.63 -3.05
N GLU A 48 -24.62 -68.79 -2.03
CA GLU A 48 -25.42 -67.58 -1.96
C GLU A 48 -24.62 -66.46 -2.65
N PRO A 49 -25.21 -65.74 -3.62
CA PRO A 49 -24.53 -64.63 -4.26
C PRO A 49 -24.49 -63.44 -3.29
N SER A 50 -23.37 -63.26 -2.58
CA SER A 50 -23.02 -61.97 -1.99
C SER A 50 -21.98 -61.28 -2.87
N LEU A 51 -22.18 -59.97 -3.11
CA LEU A 51 -21.32 -59.15 -3.97
C LEU A 51 -19.91 -58.95 -3.38
N GLU A 52 -19.73 -59.22 -2.08
CA GLU A 52 -18.47 -59.04 -1.35
C GLU A 52 -18.30 -60.20 -0.37
N VAL A 53 -17.24 -61.00 -0.55
CA VAL A 53 -16.81 -62.04 0.38
C VAL A 53 -15.66 -61.46 1.20
N SER A 54 -15.87 -61.20 2.49
CA SER A 54 -14.75 -61.04 3.41
C SER A 54 -15.06 -61.68 4.75
N GLU A 55 -14.03 -62.32 5.30
CA GLU A 55 -14.03 -63.13 6.52
C GLU A 55 -14.25 -62.30 7.79
N PHE A 56 -14.19 -60.97 7.69
CA PHE A 56 -14.35 -60.03 8.80
C PHE A 56 -15.74 -59.41 8.88
N HIS A 57 -16.67 -59.81 8.00
CA HIS A 57 -18.03 -59.31 8.00
C HIS A 57 -18.88 -60.02 9.06
N LEU A 58 -18.98 -59.42 10.25
CA LEU A 58 -19.97 -59.82 11.25
C LEU A 58 -21.34 -59.27 10.81
N SER A 59 -22.25 -60.15 10.39
CA SER A 59 -23.64 -59.79 10.05
C SER A 59 -24.60 -60.12 11.19
N ARG A 60 -25.55 -59.23 11.48
CA ARG A 60 -26.68 -59.49 12.36
C ARG A 60 -27.93 -59.70 11.52
N GLN A 61 -28.69 -60.75 11.81
CA GLN A 61 -30.00 -60.95 11.21
C GLN A 61 -31.01 -60.09 11.99
N HIS A 62 -31.60 -59.09 11.32
CA HIS A 62 -32.63 -58.24 11.89
C HIS A 62 -33.77 -58.12 10.86
N ASN A 63 -34.99 -58.49 11.26
CA ASN A 63 -36.18 -58.49 10.40
C ASN A 63 -35.97 -59.15 9.01
N GLY A 64 -35.33 -60.32 8.97
CA GLY A 64 -35.12 -61.08 7.72
C GLY A 64 -34.05 -60.53 6.78
N HIS A 65 -33.40 -59.40 7.11
CA HIS A 65 -32.27 -58.86 6.37
C HIS A 65 -30.96 -59.04 7.15
N ASN A 66 -29.87 -59.32 6.43
CA ASN A 66 -28.52 -59.41 7.00
C ASN A 66 -27.91 -57.99 7.05
N GLU A 67 -27.95 -57.35 8.22
CA GLU A 67 -27.34 -56.04 8.43
C GLU A 67 -25.86 -56.18 8.84
N ARG A 68 -24.98 -55.38 8.23
CA ARG A 68 -23.54 -55.38 8.56
C ARG A 68 -23.32 -54.67 9.88
N ILE A 69 -22.72 -55.35 10.86
CA ILE A 69 -22.34 -54.71 12.13
C ILE A 69 -21.20 -53.73 11.83
N ARG A 70 -21.45 -52.44 12.04
CA ARG A 70 -20.42 -51.42 11.84
C ARG A 70 -19.46 -51.42 13.02
N VAL A 71 -18.17 -51.21 12.75
CA VAL A 71 -17.13 -51.08 13.79
C VAL A 71 -17.48 -49.98 14.80
N ALA A 72 -18.22 -48.94 14.38
CA ALA A 72 -18.73 -47.89 15.25
C ALA A 72 -19.77 -48.38 16.28
N GLU A 73 -20.55 -49.41 15.97
CA GLU A 73 -21.55 -50.00 16.89
C GLU A 73 -20.89 -50.88 17.94
N LEU A 74 -19.88 -51.66 17.55
CA LEU A 74 -19.04 -52.41 18.49
C LEU A 74 -18.24 -51.46 19.40
N ALA A 75 -17.81 -50.31 18.88
CA ALA A 75 -17.16 -49.28 19.66
C ALA A 75 -18.09 -48.60 20.70
N ARG A 76 -19.42 -48.72 20.56
CA ARG A 76 -20.38 -48.21 21.56
C ARG A 76 -20.44 -49.11 22.79
N SER A 77 -20.46 -50.44 22.61
CA SER A 77 -20.48 -51.39 23.74
C SER A 77 -19.18 -51.35 24.55
N LEU A 78 -18.04 -51.08 23.90
CA LEU A 78 -16.73 -50.89 24.55
C LEU A 78 -16.66 -49.68 25.48
N ASN A 79 -17.56 -48.69 25.36
CA ASN A 79 -17.57 -47.52 26.25
C ASN A 79 -18.15 -47.81 27.64
N GLY A 80 -18.73 -48.99 27.88
CA GLY A 80 -19.28 -49.37 29.20
C GLY A 80 -18.21 -49.61 30.28
N ARG A 81 -16.93 -49.73 29.91
CA ARG A 81 -15.82 -49.96 30.85
C ARG A 81 -14.71 -48.94 30.64
N ALA A 82 -14.28 -48.29 31.73
CA ALA A 82 -13.26 -47.25 31.70
C ALA A 82 -11.92 -47.71 31.08
N SER A 83 -11.56 -48.99 31.24
CA SER A 83 -10.34 -49.58 30.65
C SER A 83 -10.33 -49.61 29.12
N TYR A 84 -11.49 -49.60 28.47
CA TYR A 84 -11.62 -49.71 27.00
C TYR A 84 -11.97 -48.37 26.33
N ALA A 85 -12.16 -47.29 27.10
CA ALA A 85 -12.42 -45.95 26.58
C ALA A 85 -11.27 -45.39 25.72
N GLN A 86 -10.03 -45.78 26.03
CA GLN A 86 -8.86 -45.40 25.21
C GLN A 86 -8.91 -46.05 23.82
N ILE A 87 -9.43 -47.28 23.72
CA ILE A 87 -9.56 -48.02 22.47
C ILE A 87 -10.63 -47.36 21.60
N SER A 88 -11.78 -46.98 22.18
CA SER A 88 -12.83 -46.28 21.42
C SER A 88 -12.39 -44.89 20.95
N HIS A 89 -11.56 -44.19 21.70
CA HIS A 89 -10.98 -42.91 21.27
C HIS A 89 -9.98 -43.09 20.12
N LYS A 90 -9.07 -44.08 20.20
CA LYS A 90 -8.15 -44.44 19.12
C LYS A 90 -8.90 -44.84 17.84
N LEU A 91 -10.00 -45.57 17.99
CA LEU A 91 -10.86 -45.97 16.87
C LEU A 91 -11.55 -44.77 16.21
N LYS A 92 -12.12 -43.85 17.00
CA LYS A 92 -12.74 -42.61 16.48
C LYS A 92 -11.73 -41.71 15.76
N THR A 93 -10.51 -41.59 16.30
CA THR A 93 -9.44 -40.80 15.68
C THR A 93 -8.93 -41.46 14.39
N ALA A 94 -8.79 -42.78 14.36
CA ALA A 94 -8.47 -43.54 13.16
C ALA A 94 -9.56 -43.38 12.09
N GLN A 95 -10.84 -43.50 12.43
CA GLN A 95 -11.96 -43.28 11.50
C GLN A 95 -11.98 -41.86 10.92
N LYS A 96 -11.66 -40.83 11.73
CA LYS A 96 -11.56 -39.45 11.24
C LYS A 96 -10.38 -39.22 10.29
N ARG A 97 -9.28 -39.94 10.49
CA ARG A 97 -8.06 -39.84 9.68
C ARG A 97 -8.07 -40.76 8.46
N ALA A 98 -8.90 -41.80 8.47
CA ALA A 98 -9.10 -42.73 7.36
C ALA A 98 -9.92 -42.06 6.24
N LYS A 99 -9.32 -41.10 5.55
CA LYS A 99 -9.77 -40.70 4.22
C LYS A 99 -9.10 -41.63 3.22
N THR A 100 -9.86 -42.59 2.71
CA THR A 100 -9.39 -43.44 1.63
C THR A 100 -9.17 -42.59 0.40
N LEU A 101 -7.99 -42.71 -0.22
CA LEU A 101 -7.77 -42.09 -1.52
C LEU A 101 -8.73 -42.73 -2.52
N PRO A 102 -9.35 -41.94 -3.41
CA PRO A 102 -10.15 -42.50 -4.48
C PRO A 102 -9.26 -43.39 -5.36
N LYS A 103 -9.88 -44.41 -5.95
CA LYS A 103 -9.21 -45.22 -6.97
C LYS A 103 -8.65 -44.28 -8.05
N PRO A 104 -7.37 -44.44 -8.46
CA PRO A 104 -6.81 -43.63 -9.54
C PRO A 104 -7.66 -43.82 -10.80
N LEU A 105 -7.90 -42.71 -11.49
CA LEU A 105 -8.61 -42.69 -12.76
C LEU A 105 -7.78 -43.39 -13.85
N GLU A 106 -8.43 -43.82 -14.92
CA GLU A 106 -7.71 -44.30 -16.10
C GLU A 106 -6.80 -43.20 -16.67
N GLN A 107 -5.68 -43.59 -17.26
CA GLN A 107 -4.63 -42.67 -17.71
C GLN A 107 -5.19 -41.56 -18.62
N ILE A 108 -6.06 -41.89 -19.56
CA ILE A 108 -6.67 -40.93 -20.50
C ILE A 108 -7.44 -39.84 -19.75
N HIS A 109 -8.18 -40.21 -18.70
CA HIS A 109 -8.94 -39.27 -17.88
C HIS A 109 -8.03 -38.44 -16.98
N ALA A 110 -7.03 -39.06 -16.37
CA ALA A 110 -6.02 -38.34 -15.57
C ALA A 110 -5.27 -37.32 -16.41
N ASP A 111 -4.81 -37.69 -17.61
CA ASP A 111 -4.09 -36.83 -18.54
C ASP A 111 -4.95 -35.69 -19.08
N LYS A 112 -6.27 -35.90 -19.20
CA LYS A 112 -7.19 -34.81 -19.53
C LYS A 112 -7.26 -33.79 -18.39
N ILE A 113 -7.33 -34.24 -17.14
CA ILE A 113 -7.39 -33.36 -15.97
C ILE A 113 -6.08 -32.57 -15.82
N THR A 114 -4.93 -33.22 -15.97
CA THR A 114 -3.62 -32.55 -15.87
C THR A 114 -3.45 -31.49 -16.96
N ARG A 115 -3.90 -31.77 -18.20
CA ARG A 115 -3.90 -30.79 -19.29
C ARG A 115 -4.81 -29.59 -19.02
N VAL A 116 -6.01 -29.81 -18.49
CA VAL A 116 -6.93 -28.72 -18.14
C VAL A 116 -6.32 -27.84 -17.04
N ALA A 117 -5.78 -28.45 -15.98
CA ALA A 117 -5.10 -27.72 -14.92
C ALA A 117 -3.87 -26.94 -15.44
N GLY A 118 -3.08 -27.56 -16.31
CA GLY A 118 -1.93 -26.92 -16.96
C GLY A 118 -2.36 -25.74 -17.85
N TYR A 119 -3.45 -25.88 -18.61
CA TYR A 119 -4.01 -24.80 -19.42
C TYR A 119 -4.51 -23.63 -18.57
N GLU A 120 -5.23 -23.91 -17.48
CA GLU A 120 -5.71 -22.86 -16.57
C GLU A 120 -4.54 -22.09 -15.96
N HIS A 121 -3.49 -22.79 -15.53
CA HIS A 121 -2.28 -22.16 -15.01
C HIS A 121 -1.59 -21.32 -16.08
N ALA A 122 -1.39 -21.86 -17.29
CA ALA A 122 -0.77 -21.13 -18.40
C ALA A 122 -1.59 -19.89 -18.79
N LYS A 123 -2.92 -20.00 -18.84
CA LYS A 123 -3.84 -18.89 -19.07
C LYS A 123 -3.65 -17.80 -18.02
N GLN A 124 -3.59 -18.14 -16.73
CA GLN A 124 -3.35 -17.16 -15.67
C GLN A 124 -2.00 -16.45 -15.82
N GLN A 125 -0.95 -17.15 -16.28
CA GLN A 125 0.36 -16.52 -16.54
C GLN A 125 0.31 -15.59 -17.74
N LEU A 126 -0.37 -15.98 -18.83
CA LEU A 126 -0.56 -15.12 -20.01
C LEU A 126 -1.41 -13.88 -19.69
N ASN A 127 -2.45 -14.03 -18.88
CA ASN A 127 -3.32 -12.90 -18.49
C ASN A 127 -2.55 -11.76 -17.81
N ARG A 128 -1.39 -12.04 -17.20
CA ARG A 128 -0.52 -10.99 -16.62
C ARG A 128 0.02 -10.04 -17.69
N TRP A 129 0.19 -10.53 -18.92
CA TRP A 129 0.67 -9.77 -20.07
C TRP A 129 -0.43 -9.02 -20.82
N ASP A 130 -1.70 -9.34 -20.58
CA ASP A 130 -2.83 -8.71 -21.30
C ASP A 130 -2.83 -7.19 -21.19
N ALA A 131 -2.51 -6.65 -20.01
CA ALA A 131 -2.44 -5.20 -19.80
C ALA A 131 -1.35 -4.53 -20.64
N VAL A 132 -0.16 -5.14 -20.72
CA VAL A 132 0.97 -4.62 -21.51
C VAL A 132 0.65 -4.72 -23.01
N VAL A 133 0.09 -5.84 -23.46
CA VAL A 133 -0.32 -6.03 -24.85
C VAL A 133 -1.44 -5.06 -25.23
N TYR A 134 -2.42 -4.86 -24.36
CA TYR A 134 -3.50 -3.89 -24.58
C TYR A 134 -2.95 -2.47 -24.69
N GLN A 135 -2.07 -2.06 -23.77
CA GLN A 135 -1.42 -0.76 -23.82
C GLN A 135 -0.65 -0.57 -25.13
N GLN A 136 0.09 -1.59 -25.59
CA GLN A 136 0.81 -1.53 -26.86
C GLN A 136 -0.12 -1.46 -28.08
N ARG A 137 -1.29 -2.11 -28.04
CA ARG A 137 -2.30 -2.04 -29.12
C ARG A 137 -3.02 -0.69 -29.19
N VAL A 138 -3.23 -0.05 -28.04
CA VAL A 138 -3.91 1.25 -27.94
C VAL A 138 -2.95 2.41 -28.22
N ALA A 139 -1.64 2.22 -28.01
CA ALA A 139 -0.65 3.26 -28.26
C ALA A 139 -0.63 3.70 -29.74
N GLU A 140 -0.71 5.01 -29.97
CA GLU A 140 -0.67 5.61 -31.31
C GLU A 140 0.68 5.38 -32.01
N GLN A 141 1.77 5.38 -31.25
CA GLN A 141 3.12 5.13 -31.75
C GLN A 141 3.88 4.18 -30.82
N LEU A 142 4.53 3.20 -31.42
CA LEU A 142 5.48 2.30 -30.77
C LEU A 142 6.89 2.59 -31.32
N THR A 143 7.83 2.88 -30.43
CA THR A 143 9.25 3.09 -30.80
C THR A 143 10.06 1.85 -30.43
N PHE A 144 10.80 1.31 -31.40
CA PHE A 144 11.72 0.19 -31.19
C PHE A 144 13.17 0.65 -31.37
N PRO A 145 14.12 0.17 -30.55
CA PRO A 145 13.98 -0.85 -29.50
C PRO A 145 13.16 -0.39 -28.30
N LEU A 146 12.42 -1.33 -27.68
CA LEU A 146 11.68 -1.05 -26.44
C LEU A 146 12.67 -0.62 -25.36
N ARG A 147 12.29 0.36 -24.53
CA ARG A 147 13.11 0.79 -23.38
C ARG A 147 13.31 -0.42 -22.46
N SER A 148 14.55 -0.90 -22.36
CA SER A 148 14.93 -1.91 -21.37
C SER A 148 15.20 -1.26 -20.02
N ASP A 149 14.92 -1.96 -18.94
CA ASP A 149 15.23 -1.52 -17.56
C ASP A 149 16.73 -1.47 -17.26
N THR A 150 17.58 -1.71 -18.27
CA THR A 150 19.00 -1.48 -18.20
C THR A 150 19.25 0.01 -18.15
N VAL A 151 19.23 0.57 -16.93
CA VAL A 151 19.71 1.91 -16.65
C VAL A 151 21.20 1.92 -17.00
N THR A 152 21.53 2.45 -18.17
CA THR A 152 22.92 2.79 -18.49
C THR A 152 23.28 3.95 -17.57
N ILE A 153 23.95 3.63 -16.46
CA ILE A 153 24.57 4.65 -15.62
C ILE A 153 25.69 5.23 -16.48
N HIS A 154 25.41 6.36 -17.12
CA HIS A 154 26.44 7.12 -17.79
C HIS A 154 27.46 7.50 -16.71
N GLN A 155 28.63 6.88 -16.80
CA GLN A 155 29.78 7.18 -15.97
C GLN A 155 30.28 8.57 -16.36
N ASN A 156 29.57 9.60 -15.91
CA ASN A 156 30.10 10.94 -15.93
C ASN A 156 31.42 10.87 -15.15
N THR A 157 32.47 11.26 -15.84
CA THR A 157 33.84 10.75 -15.83
C THR A 157 34.63 10.91 -14.52
N ASP A 158 33.97 11.24 -13.41
CA ASP A 158 34.60 11.56 -12.14
C ASP A 158 34.27 10.55 -11.05
N ILE A 159 33.02 10.09 -10.95
CA ILE A 159 32.61 9.11 -9.92
C ILE A 159 33.15 7.71 -10.27
N ALA A 160 33.15 7.34 -11.55
CA ALA A 160 33.70 6.06 -12.00
C ALA A 160 35.20 5.94 -11.72
N LYS A 161 35.95 7.06 -11.76
CA LYS A 161 37.37 7.10 -11.40
C LYS A 161 37.61 6.91 -9.90
N MET A 162 36.61 7.15 -9.05
CA MET A 162 36.69 6.89 -7.60
C MET A 162 36.65 5.39 -7.28
N PHE A 163 36.05 4.57 -8.14
CA PHE A 163 36.01 3.12 -7.98
C PHE A 163 37.27 2.44 -8.54
N ARG A 164 38.45 2.99 -8.22
CA ARG A 164 39.76 2.37 -8.46
C ARG A 164 40.35 1.90 -7.14
N LYS A 165 41.40 1.06 -7.20
CA LYS A 165 42.19 0.76 -6.00
C LYS A 165 42.79 2.09 -5.50
N PRO A 166 42.53 2.50 -4.25
CA PRO A 166 43.05 3.75 -3.73
C PRO A 166 44.59 3.69 -3.72
N THR A 167 45.23 4.82 -4.02
CA THR A 167 46.70 4.93 -3.93
C THR A 167 47.14 4.89 -2.47
N GLU A 168 48.42 4.58 -2.21
CA GLU A 168 48.97 4.56 -0.84
C GLU A 168 48.78 5.92 -0.14
N LEU A 169 48.96 7.03 -0.87
CA LEU A 169 48.69 8.38 -0.40
C LEU A 169 47.21 8.62 -0.09
N GLU A 170 46.29 8.15 -0.94
CA GLU A 170 44.85 8.26 -0.68
C GLU A 170 44.45 7.44 0.56
N LEU A 171 45.08 6.29 0.79
CA LEU A 171 44.88 5.47 1.99
C LEU A 171 45.36 6.20 3.25
N GLU A 172 46.57 6.76 3.24
CA GLU A 172 47.12 7.54 4.35
C GLU A 172 46.29 8.80 4.64
N LEU A 173 45.92 9.56 3.61
CA LEU A 173 45.02 10.70 3.75
C LEU A 173 43.65 10.29 4.30
N SER A 174 43.11 9.14 3.88
CA SER A 174 41.85 8.64 4.43
C SER A 174 41.98 8.20 5.89
N LYS A 175 43.15 7.71 6.32
CA LYS A 175 43.42 7.39 7.73
C LYS A 175 43.46 8.68 8.54
N LEU A 176 44.21 9.68 8.10
CA LEU A 176 44.29 11.01 8.72
C LEU A 176 42.92 11.71 8.80
N LEU A 177 42.08 11.61 7.77
CA LEU A 177 40.74 12.21 7.76
C LEU A 177 39.74 11.46 8.66
N LYS A 178 39.92 10.15 8.84
CA LYS A 178 39.04 9.30 9.67
C LYS A 178 39.42 9.35 11.13
N GLU A 179 40.69 9.59 11.44
CA GLU A 179 41.13 9.88 12.79
C GLU A 179 40.39 11.14 13.25
N PRO A 180 39.46 11.01 14.22
CA PRO A 180 38.74 12.16 14.70
C PRO A 180 39.74 13.02 15.46
N LYS A 181 40.24 14.10 14.84
CA LYS A 181 40.84 15.19 15.62
C LYS A 181 39.74 15.68 16.58
N PRO A 182 39.91 15.58 17.91
CA PRO A 182 38.98 16.19 18.84
C PRO A 182 39.20 17.70 18.78
N VAL A 183 38.61 18.37 17.79
CA VAL A 183 38.69 19.83 17.69
C VAL A 183 37.88 20.40 18.86
N THR A 184 38.56 20.62 19.98
CA THR A 184 38.11 21.53 21.03
C THR A 184 38.16 22.95 20.46
N GLN A 185 37.23 23.82 20.89
CA GLN A 185 37.18 25.22 20.43
C GLN A 185 38.50 26.00 20.67
N GLU A 186 39.36 25.49 21.55
CA GLU A 186 40.69 26.02 21.82
C GLU A 186 41.69 25.69 20.69
N GLU A 187 41.66 24.46 20.16
CA GLU A 187 42.50 24.02 19.03
C GLU A 187 42.08 24.69 17.72
N GLU A 188 40.79 24.92 17.50
CA GLU A 188 40.28 25.68 16.34
C GLU A 188 40.80 27.13 16.36
N ASN A 189 40.89 27.75 17.54
CA ASN A 189 41.47 29.09 17.72
C ASN A 189 43.00 29.12 17.60
N GLN A 190 43.69 28.01 17.88
CA GLN A 190 45.13 27.86 17.69
C GLN A 190 45.48 27.56 16.23
N GLU A 191 44.74 26.69 15.54
CA GLU A 191 44.90 26.45 14.10
C GLU A 191 44.67 27.75 13.30
N ASN A 192 43.65 28.55 13.63
CA ASN A 192 43.47 29.89 13.03
C ASN A 192 44.65 30.86 13.28
N LYS A 193 45.35 30.73 14.42
CA LYS A 193 46.54 31.53 14.76
C LYS A 193 47.79 31.00 14.08
N ASP A 194 47.89 29.71 13.83
CA ASP A 194 49.03 29.08 13.15
C ASP A 194 48.90 29.20 11.63
N GLU A 195 47.69 29.17 11.07
CA GLU A 195 47.41 29.57 9.67
C GLU A 195 47.82 31.03 9.41
N ALA A 196 47.56 31.93 10.37
CA ALA A 196 48.01 33.32 10.30
C ALA A 196 49.54 33.48 10.36
N LYS A 197 50.27 32.51 10.93
CA LYS A 197 51.75 32.47 10.92
C LYS A 197 52.29 31.81 9.65
N GLU A 198 51.56 30.88 9.04
CA GLU A 198 51.92 30.33 7.72
C GLU A 198 51.75 31.36 6.58
N GLU A 199 51.02 32.46 6.80
CA GLU A 199 50.98 33.61 5.89
C GLU A 199 52.31 34.40 5.83
N ASP A 200 53.25 34.17 6.76
CA ASP A 200 54.56 34.85 6.79
C ASP A 200 55.59 34.24 5.83
N TYR A 201 55.28 33.10 5.17
CA TYR A 201 56.12 32.58 4.10
C TYR A 201 55.83 33.32 2.77
N PRO A 202 56.86 33.82 2.06
CA PRO A 202 56.65 34.52 0.80
C PRO A 202 56.17 33.54 -0.29
N MET A 203 54.84 33.48 -0.48
CA MET A 203 54.19 32.67 -1.51
C MET A 203 54.47 33.22 -2.91
N SER A 204 54.58 32.34 -3.90
CA SER A 204 54.67 32.76 -5.32
C SER A 204 53.34 33.36 -5.80
N LEU A 205 53.40 34.31 -6.74
CA LEU A 205 52.21 34.93 -7.36
C LEU A 205 51.25 33.89 -7.97
N ALA A 206 51.78 32.75 -8.44
CA ALA A 206 50.98 31.66 -9.00
C ALA A 206 50.17 30.96 -7.89
N GLU A 207 50.81 30.63 -6.77
CA GLU A 207 50.19 29.95 -5.63
C GLU A 207 49.13 30.82 -4.97
N VAL A 208 49.36 32.14 -4.86
CA VAL A 208 48.36 33.09 -4.36
C VAL A 208 47.11 33.10 -5.25
N ARG A 209 47.26 33.04 -6.58
CA ARG A 209 46.13 32.96 -7.51
C ARG A 209 45.38 31.64 -7.36
N GLU A 210 46.07 30.53 -7.14
CA GLU A 210 45.45 29.22 -6.92
C GLU A 210 44.72 29.15 -5.58
N LYS A 211 45.33 29.62 -4.49
CA LYS A 211 44.68 29.76 -3.17
C LYS A 211 43.42 30.62 -3.28
N ARG A 212 43.48 31.77 -3.96
CA ARG A 212 42.29 32.62 -4.20
C ARG A 212 41.19 31.89 -4.98
N LYS A 213 41.54 31.13 -6.02
CA LYS A 213 40.59 30.31 -6.79
C LYS A 213 39.96 29.22 -5.94
N MET A 214 40.75 28.54 -5.09
CA MET A 214 40.27 27.50 -4.18
C MET A 214 39.33 28.09 -3.13
N MET A 215 39.70 29.19 -2.49
CA MET A 215 38.88 29.89 -1.50
C MET A 215 37.57 30.40 -2.12
N ALA A 216 37.61 30.94 -3.34
CA ALA A 216 36.40 31.34 -4.05
C ALA A 216 35.46 30.16 -4.33
N ARG A 217 36.01 28.99 -4.73
CA ARG A 217 35.23 27.77 -4.93
C ARG A 217 34.60 27.26 -3.63
N LEU A 218 35.35 27.25 -2.53
CA LEU A 218 34.86 26.82 -1.21
C LEU A 218 33.73 27.73 -0.73
N ARG A 219 33.91 29.06 -0.82
CA ARG A 219 32.89 30.04 -0.46
C ARG A 219 31.61 29.85 -1.29
N ALA A 220 31.73 29.62 -2.59
CA ALA A 220 30.59 29.33 -3.45
C ALA A 220 29.87 28.03 -3.04
N GLN A 221 30.60 26.95 -2.78
CA GLN A 221 30.02 25.68 -2.33
C GLN A 221 29.30 25.80 -0.97
N GLN A 222 29.90 26.50 -0.01
CA GLN A 222 29.29 26.77 1.30
C GLN A 222 28.00 27.58 1.12
N SER A 223 28.02 28.63 0.31
CA SER A 223 26.83 29.44 0.00
C SER A 223 25.70 28.59 -0.61
N TYR A 224 26.00 27.72 -1.58
CA TYR A 224 24.98 26.81 -2.14
C TYR A 224 24.42 25.84 -1.11
N LYS A 225 25.26 25.27 -0.25
CA LYS A 225 24.80 24.39 0.84
C LYS A 225 23.91 25.13 1.82
N GLN A 226 24.29 26.35 2.22
CA GLN A 226 23.49 27.21 3.10
C GLN A 226 22.15 27.57 2.44
N ALA A 227 22.15 28.01 1.18
CA ALA A 227 20.92 28.31 0.44
C ALA A 227 19.99 27.08 0.32
N LYS A 228 20.55 25.89 0.07
CA LYS A 228 19.79 24.63 0.02
C LYS A 228 19.21 24.27 1.39
N ALA A 229 19.97 24.45 2.47
CA ALA A 229 19.51 24.23 3.84
C ALA A 229 18.40 25.20 4.24
N MET A 230 18.57 26.49 3.93
CA MET A 230 17.54 27.52 4.14
C MET A 230 16.26 27.21 3.36
N ARG A 231 16.38 26.84 2.08
CA ARG A 231 15.24 26.41 1.26
C ARG A 231 14.53 25.20 1.87
N HIS A 232 15.28 24.20 2.33
CA HIS A 232 14.72 23.01 2.97
C HIS A 232 14.03 23.33 4.30
N GLY A 233 14.62 24.20 5.13
CA GLY A 233 14.00 24.73 6.34
C GLY A 233 12.70 25.47 6.05
N LYS A 234 12.68 26.31 5.00
CA LYS A 234 11.47 27.03 4.54
C LYS A 234 10.41 26.08 3.97
N ILE A 235 10.78 25.03 3.25
CA ILE A 235 9.84 24.00 2.78
C ILE A 235 9.22 23.26 3.97
N LYS A 236 10.02 22.88 4.96
CA LYS A 236 9.55 22.18 6.16
C LYS A 236 8.67 23.08 7.03
N SER A 237 9.02 24.35 7.24
CA SER A 237 8.19 25.30 8.01
C SER A 237 6.88 25.62 7.30
N LYS A 238 6.90 25.86 5.98
CA LYS A 238 5.68 26.06 5.18
C LYS A 238 4.77 24.84 5.22
N LYS A 239 5.33 23.64 5.01
CA LYS A 239 4.56 22.39 5.05
C LYS A 239 4.01 22.13 6.46
N PHE A 240 4.79 22.39 7.50
CA PHE A 240 4.37 22.29 8.89
C PHE A 240 3.18 23.22 9.16
N HIS A 241 3.29 24.52 8.85
CA HIS A 241 2.18 25.46 9.05
C HIS A 241 0.96 25.15 8.17
N GLN A 242 1.15 24.58 6.97
CA GLN A 242 0.04 24.11 6.15
C GLN A 242 -0.68 22.92 6.80
N ILE A 243 0.07 21.93 7.29
CA ILE A 243 -0.50 20.77 8.01
C ILE A 243 -1.14 21.23 9.32
N GLN A 244 -0.50 22.12 10.07
CA GLN A 244 -1.00 22.66 11.34
C GLN A 244 -2.30 23.44 11.13
N ARG A 245 -2.37 24.30 10.10
CA ARG A 245 -3.64 24.98 9.73
C ARG A 245 -4.72 23.99 9.35
N ARG A 246 -4.41 22.96 8.56
CA ARG A 246 -5.36 21.88 8.23
C ARG A 246 -5.83 21.11 9.46
N ALA A 247 -4.94 20.84 10.41
CA ALA A 247 -5.26 20.16 11.66
C ALA A 247 -6.19 21.02 12.53
N ARG A 248 -5.89 22.32 12.70
CA ARG A 248 -6.77 23.25 13.43
C ARG A 248 -8.16 23.35 12.80
N VAL A 249 -8.25 23.49 11.47
CA VAL A 249 -9.55 23.54 10.78
C VAL A 249 -10.34 22.25 11.02
N LYS A 250 -9.70 21.08 10.95
CA LYS A 250 -10.36 19.80 11.26
C LYS A 250 -10.81 19.71 12.72
N GLN A 251 -10.04 20.23 13.67
CA GLN A 251 -10.45 20.29 15.08
C GLN A 251 -11.65 21.21 15.27
N GLN A 252 -11.62 22.41 14.70
CA GLN A 252 -12.74 23.36 14.73
C GLN A 252 -14.02 22.78 14.12
N LEU A 253 -13.91 22.02 13.03
CA LEU A 253 -15.05 21.32 12.43
C LEU A 253 -15.63 20.25 13.36
N LYS A 254 -14.79 19.47 14.03
CA LYS A 254 -15.23 18.47 15.02
C LYS A 254 -15.89 19.12 16.24
N GLU A 255 -15.27 20.16 16.78
CA GLU A 255 -15.85 20.94 17.90
C GLU A 255 -17.19 21.54 17.50
N PHE A 256 -17.33 21.99 16.26
CA PHE A 256 -18.58 22.49 15.72
C PHE A 256 -19.65 21.39 15.59
N GLU A 257 -19.29 20.22 15.07
CA GLU A 257 -20.19 19.04 15.00
C GLU A 257 -20.64 18.61 16.40
N GLU A 258 -19.73 18.57 17.38
CA GLU A 258 -20.07 18.23 18.77
C GLU A 258 -21.00 19.26 19.41
N LEU A 259 -20.79 20.55 19.15
CA LEU A 259 -21.66 21.62 19.64
C LEU A 259 -23.01 21.61 18.95
N GLN A 260 -23.08 21.27 17.67
CA GLN A 260 -24.34 21.11 16.95
C GLN A 260 -25.20 19.98 17.54
N GLN A 261 -24.56 18.90 18.01
CA GLN A 261 -25.26 17.78 18.65
C GLN A 261 -25.68 18.07 20.10
N LYS A 262 -24.88 18.85 20.83
CA LYS A 262 -25.16 19.20 22.24
C LYS A 262 -26.12 20.38 22.36
N ASP A 263 -25.83 21.49 21.69
CA ASP A 263 -26.53 22.78 21.81
C ASP A 263 -26.64 23.51 20.44
N PRO A 264 -27.76 23.34 19.70
CA PRO A 264 -27.90 23.91 18.36
C PRO A 264 -27.88 25.45 18.32
N GLU A 265 -28.34 26.12 19.39
CA GLU A 265 -28.31 27.59 19.48
C GLU A 265 -26.89 28.16 19.67
N ALA A 266 -26.04 27.44 20.42
CA ALA A 266 -24.65 27.84 20.63
C ALA A 266 -23.80 27.64 19.37
N ALA A 267 -24.10 26.61 18.57
CA ALA A 267 -23.49 26.40 17.26
C ALA A 267 -23.83 27.55 16.29
N LEU A 268 -25.08 28.04 16.26
CA LEU A 268 -25.47 29.18 15.43
C LEU A 268 -24.71 30.45 15.79
N LYS A 269 -24.58 30.77 17.08
CA LYS A 269 -23.80 31.93 17.56
C LYS A 269 -22.33 31.87 17.11
N LYS A 270 -21.70 30.68 17.21
CA LYS A 270 -20.31 30.49 16.75
C LYS A 270 -20.17 30.65 15.23
N LEU A 271 -21.16 30.24 14.43
CA LEU A 271 -21.14 30.51 12.98
C LEU A 271 -21.26 32.00 12.69
N GLU A 272 -22.18 32.70 13.36
CA GLU A 272 -22.35 34.15 13.19
C GLU A 272 -21.09 34.92 13.57
N GLU A 273 -20.38 34.51 14.62
CA GLU A 273 -19.08 35.07 15.01
C GLU A 273 -18.00 34.82 13.95
N LEU A 274 -17.93 33.61 13.38
CA LEU A 274 -17.03 33.28 12.27
C LEU A 274 -17.37 34.06 10.98
N GLU A 275 -18.63 34.35 10.73
CA GLU A 275 -19.06 35.17 9.59
C GLU A 275 -18.81 36.66 9.81
N LYS A 276 -19.04 37.16 11.03
CA LYS A 276 -18.70 38.53 11.44
C LYS A 276 -17.21 38.78 11.35
N THR A 277 -16.38 37.87 11.86
CA THR A 277 -14.91 37.98 11.74
C THR A 277 -14.47 37.92 10.28
N ARG A 278 -15.01 36.99 9.47
CA ARG A 278 -14.71 36.93 8.02
C ARG A 278 -15.18 38.18 7.26
N ALA A 279 -16.32 38.76 7.63
CA ALA A 279 -16.83 40.00 7.06
C ALA A 279 -15.94 41.19 7.46
N GLN A 280 -15.52 41.27 8.72
CA GLN A 280 -14.57 42.27 9.23
C GLN A 280 -13.20 42.12 8.54
N GLU A 281 -12.67 40.91 8.37
CA GLU A 281 -11.45 40.64 7.61
C GLU A 281 -11.58 41.07 6.14
N ARG A 282 -12.71 40.80 5.49
CA ARG A 282 -12.95 41.24 4.10
C ARG A 282 -13.12 42.75 3.98
N VAL A 283 -13.78 43.39 4.93
CA VAL A 283 -13.98 44.85 4.97
C VAL A 283 -12.66 45.56 5.25
N THR A 284 -11.86 45.07 6.20
CA THR A 284 -10.53 45.62 6.50
C THR A 284 -9.54 45.39 5.35
N LEU A 285 -9.63 44.27 4.63
CA LEU A 285 -8.76 44.00 3.48
C LEU A 285 -9.13 44.81 2.23
N ARG A 286 -10.41 45.19 2.06
CA ARG A 286 -10.90 45.94 0.88
C ARG A 286 -10.26 47.32 0.71
N HIS A 287 -9.81 47.94 1.80
CA HIS A 287 -9.15 49.26 1.76
C HIS A 287 -7.68 49.21 2.19
N ARG A 288 -7.12 48.02 2.44
CA ARG A 288 -5.68 47.86 2.71
C ARG A 288 -4.88 47.88 1.40
N SER A 289 -3.73 48.56 1.36
CA SER A 289 -2.94 48.73 0.12
C SER A 289 -2.25 47.44 -0.37
N THR A 290 -2.48 46.31 0.30
CA THR A 290 -1.85 45.02 0.02
C THR A 290 -2.40 44.28 -1.21
N GLY A 291 -3.53 44.70 -1.77
CA GLY A 291 -4.14 44.09 -2.96
C GLY A 291 -3.40 44.41 -4.27
N GLN A 292 -3.54 43.55 -5.29
CA GLN A 292 -2.91 43.71 -6.61
C GLN A 292 -3.25 45.06 -7.29
N TRP A 293 -4.50 45.51 -7.15
CA TRP A 293 -4.93 46.81 -7.66
C TRP A 293 -4.18 47.98 -7.01
N ALA A 294 -4.07 47.98 -5.68
CA ALA A 294 -3.36 49.02 -4.92
C ALA A 294 -1.84 49.00 -5.16
N LYS A 295 -1.23 47.81 -5.31
CA LYS A 295 0.18 47.66 -5.69
C LYS A 295 0.45 48.23 -7.09
N ASN A 296 -0.39 47.92 -8.06
CA ASN A 296 -0.27 48.45 -9.43
C ASN A 296 -0.55 49.96 -9.47
N LEU A 297 -1.48 50.45 -8.65
CA LEU A 297 -1.79 51.87 -8.52
C LEU A 297 -0.63 52.63 -7.85
N ALA A 298 0.06 52.05 -6.86
CA ALA A 298 1.24 52.62 -6.22
C ALA A 298 2.42 52.78 -7.18
N VAL A 299 2.63 51.82 -8.08
CA VAL A 299 3.63 51.93 -9.15
C VAL A 299 3.26 53.06 -10.11
N ARG A 300 1.99 53.18 -10.51
CA ARG A 300 1.49 54.25 -11.39
C ARG A 300 1.44 55.63 -10.73
N ALA A 301 1.21 55.72 -9.42
CA ALA A 301 1.15 56.96 -8.66
C ALA A 301 2.47 57.76 -8.64
N LYS A 302 3.58 57.14 -9.05
CA LYS A 302 4.85 57.83 -9.31
C LYS A 302 4.73 58.80 -10.50
N TYR A 303 3.95 58.43 -11.51
CA TYR A 303 3.86 59.14 -12.80
C TYR A 303 2.52 59.85 -13.00
N ASP A 304 1.41 59.26 -12.55
CA ASP A 304 0.05 59.79 -12.73
C ASP A 304 -0.50 60.47 -11.47
N LYS A 305 -1.04 61.68 -11.62
CA LYS A 305 -1.64 62.47 -10.52
C LYS A 305 -2.95 61.84 -10.03
N ASP A 306 -3.78 61.34 -10.93
CA ASP A 306 -5.06 60.71 -10.59
C ASP A 306 -4.86 59.40 -9.83
N ALA A 307 -3.82 58.63 -10.17
CA ALA A 307 -3.44 57.43 -9.44
C ALA A 307 -2.98 57.76 -8.01
N ARG A 308 -2.36 58.92 -7.79
CA ARG A 308 -1.95 59.39 -6.46
C ARG A 308 -3.13 59.83 -5.61
N ILE A 309 -4.12 60.49 -6.21
CA ILE A 309 -5.37 60.89 -5.54
C ILE A 309 -6.17 59.65 -5.14
N ALA A 310 -6.37 58.70 -6.06
CA ALA A 310 -7.10 57.46 -5.78
C ALA A 310 -6.41 56.61 -4.70
N LEU A 311 -5.08 56.56 -4.66
CA LEU A 311 -4.32 55.89 -3.60
C LEU A 311 -4.48 56.62 -2.26
N ALA A 312 -4.42 57.94 -2.24
CA ALA A 312 -4.62 58.74 -1.02
C ALA A 312 -6.04 58.61 -0.47
N GLU A 313 -7.07 58.60 -1.32
CA GLU A 313 -8.46 58.36 -0.93
C GLU A 313 -8.67 56.95 -0.36
N GLN A 314 -7.99 55.94 -0.92
CA GLN A 314 -8.02 54.59 -0.39
C GLN A 314 -7.38 54.51 1.01
N LEU A 315 -6.24 55.18 1.21
CA LEU A 315 -5.57 55.26 2.51
C LEU A 315 -6.36 56.09 3.54
N ALA A 316 -7.04 57.15 3.10
CA ALA A 316 -7.94 57.93 3.94
C ALA A 316 -9.12 57.08 4.41
N LYS A 317 -9.78 56.35 3.50
CA LYS A 317 -10.85 55.40 3.83
C LYS A 317 -10.37 54.29 4.77
N SER A 318 -9.15 53.76 4.59
CA SER A 318 -8.61 52.78 5.53
C SER A 318 -8.40 53.36 6.93
N ARG A 319 -7.87 54.59 7.03
CA ARG A 319 -7.66 55.29 8.31
C ARG A 319 -8.98 55.62 9.01
N GLU A 320 -9.98 56.09 8.27
CA GLU A 320 -11.31 56.37 8.83
C GLU A 320 -11.97 55.11 9.39
N LEU A 321 -11.85 53.98 8.68
CA LEU A 321 -12.40 52.70 9.13
C LEU A 321 -11.67 52.15 10.36
N THR A 322 -10.34 52.29 10.43
CA THR A 322 -9.56 51.86 11.61
C THR A 322 -9.76 52.77 12.81
N VAL A 323 -9.86 54.09 12.62
CA VAL A 323 -10.14 55.06 13.70
C VAL A 323 -11.55 54.86 14.28
N LYS A 324 -12.57 54.63 13.44
CA LYS A 324 -13.92 54.30 13.92
C LYS A 324 -13.97 53.01 14.72
N LEU A 325 -13.11 52.03 14.40
CA LEU A 325 -13.02 50.76 15.11
C LEU A 325 -12.21 50.87 16.41
N ALA A 326 -11.16 51.70 16.43
CA ALA A 326 -10.39 52.03 17.63
C ALA A 326 -11.25 52.78 18.66
N ASN A 327 -12.01 53.80 18.24
CA ASN A 327 -12.92 54.53 19.13
C ASN A 327 -14.05 53.66 19.71
N ASN A 328 -14.38 52.53 19.06
CA ASN A 328 -15.38 51.57 19.54
C ASN A 328 -14.76 50.42 20.35
N LYS A 329 -13.42 50.30 20.35
CA LYS A 329 -12.63 49.34 21.13
C LYS A 329 -11.92 49.97 22.33
N GLU A 330 -11.93 51.29 22.46
CA GLU A 330 -11.31 52.03 23.57
C GLU A 330 -12.05 51.87 24.92
N SER A 331 -13.03 50.95 25.01
CA SER A 331 -13.55 50.45 26.29
C SER A 331 -12.92 49.15 26.77
N GLU A 332 -12.00 48.51 26.03
CA GLU A 332 -11.30 47.34 26.56
C GLU A 332 -9.93 47.08 25.89
N SER A 333 -8.89 47.25 26.71
CA SER A 333 -7.59 46.56 26.70
C SER A 333 -6.40 47.21 25.98
N GLU A 334 -5.30 47.16 26.74
CA GLU A 334 -4.02 47.83 26.64
C GLU A 334 -3.10 47.31 25.52
N LYS A 335 -2.34 48.25 24.97
CA LYS A 335 -0.95 48.16 24.46
C LYS A 335 -0.39 46.76 24.18
N GLU A 336 -0.23 46.46 22.89
CA GLU A 336 0.92 45.69 22.41
C GLU A 336 1.68 46.54 21.38
N GLU A 337 3.00 46.63 21.59
CA GLU A 337 3.96 47.38 20.79
C GLU A 337 4.16 46.68 19.43
N GLU A 338 3.90 47.39 18.33
CA GLU A 338 4.28 46.96 16.98
C GLU A 338 5.76 47.33 16.74
N GLU A 339 6.65 46.34 16.77
CA GLU A 339 7.97 46.45 16.15
C GLU A 339 7.80 46.41 14.63
N GLU A 340 8.01 47.56 13.97
CA GLU A 340 8.17 47.66 12.51
C GLU A 340 9.48 47.02 12.08
N GLU A 341 9.42 45.76 11.61
CA GLU A 341 10.51 45.14 10.86
C GLU A 341 10.37 45.52 9.37
N GLU A 342 11.28 46.37 8.89
CA GLU A 342 11.36 46.83 7.50
C GLU A 342 11.80 45.67 6.58
N GLU A 343 10.84 44.86 6.11
CA GLU A 343 11.11 43.82 5.11
C GLU A 343 11.24 44.44 3.70
N GLU A 344 12.46 44.40 3.14
CA GLU A 344 12.71 44.64 1.72
C GLU A 344 11.88 43.69 0.82
N PRO A 345 11.41 44.14 -0.36
CA PRO A 345 10.52 43.36 -1.19
C PRO A 345 11.23 42.12 -1.77
N PRO A 346 10.69 40.90 -1.60
CA PRO A 346 11.28 39.71 -2.19
C PRO A 346 11.17 39.76 -3.72
N GLN A 347 12.30 39.56 -4.40
CA GLN A 347 12.34 39.32 -5.84
C GLN A 347 11.39 38.17 -6.20
N GLN A 348 10.51 38.46 -7.15
CA GLN A 348 9.44 37.60 -7.64
C GLN A 348 10.03 36.34 -8.27
N GLN A 349 9.93 35.21 -7.57
CA GLN A 349 9.83 33.92 -8.25
C GLN A 349 8.41 33.84 -8.80
N GLN A 350 8.30 33.90 -10.12
CA GLN A 350 7.07 33.59 -10.86
C GLN A 350 6.53 32.26 -10.37
N ILE A 351 5.34 32.28 -9.77
CA ILE A 351 4.57 31.08 -9.54
C ILE A 351 3.93 30.79 -10.89
N GLU A 352 4.53 29.87 -11.64
CA GLU A 352 3.92 29.27 -12.82
C GLU A 352 2.54 28.73 -12.45
N GLU A 353 1.53 29.10 -13.25
CA GLU A 353 0.10 28.79 -13.09
C GLU A 353 -0.24 27.30 -13.34
N ASP A 354 0.72 26.38 -13.21
CA ASP A 354 0.58 24.98 -13.61
C ASP A 354 0.25 24.02 -12.45
N ASN A 355 -0.51 24.49 -11.45
CA ASN A 355 -0.95 23.64 -10.33
C ASN A 355 -2.48 23.35 -10.33
N LEU A 356 -3.06 23.17 -11.51
CA LEU A 356 -4.43 22.62 -11.67
C LEU A 356 -4.53 21.13 -11.34
N ASN A 357 -3.40 20.41 -11.19
CA ASN A 357 -3.36 18.97 -10.96
C ASN A 357 -3.13 18.53 -9.50
N ASN A 358 -3.32 19.42 -8.53
CA ASN A 358 -3.34 19.00 -7.12
C ASN A 358 -4.74 18.45 -6.75
N GLU A 359 -4.98 17.17 -7.06
CA GLU A 359 -6.23 16.44 -6.79
C GLU A 359 -6.73 16.59 -5.34
N TRP A 360 -5.81 16.77 -4.38
CA TRP A 360 -6.11 16.92 -2.97
C TRP A 360 -6.71 18.28 -2.60
N LEU A 361 -6.37 19.36 -3.31
CA LEU A 361 -7.00 20.67 -3.12
C LEU A 361 -8.42 20.69 -3.73
N VAL A 362 -8.57 20.04 -4.89
CA VAL A 362 -9.86 19.92 -5.59
C VAL A 362 -10.86 19.12 -4.74
N LYS A 363 -10.45 17.99 -4.15
CA LYS A 363 -11.31 17.17 -3.28
C LYS A 363 -11.82 17.94 -2.05
N GLN A 364 -10.96 18.69 -1.36
CA GLN A 364 -11.37 19.49 -0.19
C GLN A 364 -12.29 20.66 -0.56
N SER A 365 -12.04 21.32 -1.71
CA SER A 365 -12.93 22.38 -2.19
C SER A 365 -14.32 21.84 -2.51
N LYS A 366 -14.40 20.62 -3.05
CA LYS A 366 -15.66 19.96 -3.41
C LYS A 366 -16.46 19.55 -2.18
N GLU A 367 -15.82 18.95 -1.17
CA GLU A 367 -16.45 18.61 0.12
C GLU A 367 -17.03 19.84 0.84
N MET A 368 -16.27 20.95 0.85
CA MET A 368 -16.71 22.23 1.46
C MET A 368 -17.86 22.87 0.67
N VAL A 369 -17.81 22.83 -0.66
CA VAL A 369 -18.87 23.36 -1.54
C VAL A 369 -20.14 22.51 -1.44
N ASP A 370 -20.00 21.19 -1.39
CA ASP A 370 -21.12 20.25 -1.22
C ASP A 370 -21.79 20.46 0.14
N PHE A 371 -21.01 20.65 1.22
CA PHE A 371 -21.52 20.99 2.55
C PHE A 371 -22.29 22.31 2.58
N VAL A 372 -21.73 23.39 2.03
CA VAL A 372 -22.39 24.70 1.96
C VAL A 372 -23.66 24.65 1.10
N SER A 373 -23.65 23.86 0.02
CA SER A 373 -24.82 23.67 -0.84
C SER A 373 -25.94 22.88 -0.14
N GLY A 374 -25.59 21.86 0.65
CA GLY A 374 -26.54 21.09 1.45
C GLY A 374 -27.17 21.94 2.55
N TYR A 375 -26.37 22.77 3.22
CA TYR A 375 -26.84 23.68 4.25
C TYR A 375 -27.78 24.76 3.68
N ARG A 376 -27.47 25.30 2.49
CA ARG A 376 -28.34 26.25 1.79
C ARG A 376 -29.70 25.64 1.44
N LYS A 377 -29.72 24.41 0.90
CA LYS A 377 -30.96 23.69 0.59
C LYS A 377 -31.81 23.41 1.84
N TYR A 378 -31.16 23.07 2.96
CA TYR A 378 -31.86 22.88 4.24
C TYR A 378 -32.54 24.18 4.71
N TRP A 379 -31.86 25.32 4.60
CA TRP A 379 -32.43 26.62 4.94
C TRP A 379 -33.58 27.03 4.01
N GLU A 380 -33.44 26.83 2.70
CA GLU A 380 -34.51 27.09 1.73
C GLU A 380 -35.75 26.22 2.01
N ALA A 381 -35.56 24.96 2.42
CA ALA A 381 -36.65 24.09 2.83
C ALA A 381 -37.33 24.56 4.13
N LYS A 382 -36.54 25.02 5.11
CA LYS A 382 -37.04 25.53 6.39
C LYS A 382 -37.83 26.84 6.23
N VAL A 383 -37.39 27.72 5.34
CA VAL A 383 -38.11 28.96 4.98
C VAL A 383 -39.45 28.62 4.33
N LYS A 384 -39.47 27.70 3.37
CA LYS A 384 -40.74 27.23 2.76
C LYS A 384 -41.70 26.60 3.77
N GLU A 385 -41.17 25.86 4.76
CA GLU A 385 -42.00 25.28 5.81
C GLU A 385 -42.62 26.37 6.72
N GLN A 386 -41.89 27.46 6.98
CA GLN A 386 -42.42 28.61 7.71
C GLN A 386 -43.46 29.40 6.89
N GLU A 387 -43.22 29.59 5.59
CA GLU A 387 -44.19 30.23 4.69
C GLU A 387 -45.49 29.40 4.58
N ASN A 388 -45.38 28.07 4.50
CA ASN A 388 -46.55 27.19 4.49
C ASN A 388 -47.32 27.20 5.82
N LYS A 389 -46.62 27.28 6.96
CA LYS A 389 -47.25 27.43 8.28
C LYS A 389 -47.98 28.77 8.41
N ALA A 390 -47.34 29.87 8.01
CA ALA A 390 -47.95 31.20 7.99
C ALA A 390 -49.17 31.28 7.04
N GLY A 391 -49.10 30.63 5.87
CA GLY A 391 -50.23 30.51 4.95
C GLY A 391 -51.38 29.69 5.51
N SER A 392 -51.10 28.62 6.26
CA SER A 392 -52.15 27.82 6.91
C SER A 392 -52.86 28.57 8.05
N GLU A 393 -52.13 29.40 8.80
CA GLU A 393 -52.72 30.26 9.85
C GLU A 393 -53.56 31.41 9.26
N ALA A 394 -53.18 31.95 8.09
CA ALA A 394 -53.99 32.93 7.36
C ALA A 394 -55.30 32.32 6.83
N VAL A 395 -55.28 31.09 6.32
CA VAL A 395 -56.50 30.40 5.84
C VAL A 395 -57.44 30.01 6.99
N VAL A 396 -56.91 29.72 8.19
CA VAL A 396 -57.73 29.42 9.38
C VAL A 396 -58.39 30.67 9.97
N THR A 397 -57.80 31.85 9.78
CA THR A 397 -58.38 33.13 10.23
C THR A 397 -59.43 33.67 9.25
N GLU A 398 -59.31 33.42 7.94
CA GLU A 398 -60.35 33.79 6.95
C GLU A 398 -61.61 32.90 7.01
N ASN A 399 -61.51 31.66 7.48
CA ASN A 399 -62.68 30.76 7.63
C ASN A 399 -63.43 30.91 8.98
N ASN A 400 -62.98 31.80 9.87
CA ASN A 400 -63.59 32.08 11.18
C ASN A 400 -64.15 33.52 11.30
N LEU A 401 -64.31 34.21 10.17
CA LEU A 401 -65.06 35.45 9.99
C LEU A 401 -66.25 35.17 9.08
#